data_AF-A0A970KJE7-F1
#
_entry.id   AF-A0A970KJE7-F1
#
_cell.length_a   1.000
_cell.length_b   1.000
_cell.length_c   1.000
_cell.angle_alpha   90.00
_cell.angle_beta   90.00
_cell.angle_gamma   90.00
#
_symmetry.space_group_name_H-M   'P 1'
#
loop_
_entity.id
_entity.type
_entity.pdbx_description
1 polymer ?
#
loop_
_entity_poly.entity_id
_entity_poly.type
_entity_poly.pdbx_seq_one_letter_code
_entity_poly.pdbx_strand_id
1 'polypeptide(L)'
;MFISNLDNLYFSQSALSIYQKCPLKFRYRYLDSLYWPRDWAGNAEQREFIEKGQLFHQLARRYYARGESITGELLTGELRDWFMELKKFRPFNEGDYFYPEYELRTNRGDLKLMARFDLLYLDRNSGELIIYDWKTNKRPFPEKWDFENDMQTIVYLYVLQEGVLGYFPFTEMEIRELRLIYWNPRFPGDKKCVLYSQERFSKDRDFLGGIIREIKALEYDEFRGIDYEKTCRYCEYRPVCYGKKPELLEIEEEDLELDLDWEAIDEIEF
;
A
#
# COMPACT_ATOMS: atom_id res chain seq x y z
N MET A 1 -28.96 -4.72 -2.48
CA MET A 1 -28.03 -4.65 -1.33
C MET A 1 -26.63 -5.15 -1.70
N PHE A 2 -26.46 -6.24 -2.44
CA PHE A 2 -25.13 -6.68 -2.92
C PHE A 2 -24.49 -5.76 -3.98
N ILE A 3 -25.22 -5.45 -5.07
CA ILE A 3 -24.74 -4.58 -6.16
C ILE A 3 -24.39 -3.16 -5.66
N SER A 4 -25.11 -2.66 -4.66
CA SER A 4 -24.93 -1.31 -4.12
C SER A 4 -23.60 -1.10 -3.36
N ASN A 5 -22.95 -2.16 -2.88
CA ASN A 5 -21.68 -2.02 -2.15
C ASN A 5 -20.49 -1.98 -3.12
N LEU A 6 -20.50 -2.83 -4.15
CA LEU A 6 -19.42 -2.90 -5.14
C LEU A 6 -19.34 -1.66 -6.04
N ASP A 7 -20.48 -1.06 -6.38
CA ASP A 7 -20.52 0.16 -7.19
C ASP A 7 -19.91 1.37 -6.47
N ASN A 8 -19.89 1.37 -5.13
CA ASN A 8 -19.35 2.47 -4.31
C ASN A 8 -17.91 2.22 -3.84
N LEU A 9 -17.41 1.00 -4.00
CA LEU A 9 -16.06 0.63 -3.58
C LEU A 9 -15.00 1.39 -4.39
N TYR A 10 -14.04 1.97 -3.69
CA TYR A 10 -12.77 2.41 -4.26
C TYR A 10 -11.77 1.26 -4.12
N PHE A 11 -11.30 0.74 -5.25
CA PHE A 11 -10.34 -0.35 -5.27
C PHE A 11 -8.95 0.17 -4.91
N SER A 12 -8.35 -0.42 -3.89
CA SER A 12 -6.94 -0.23 -3.53
C SER A 12 -6.07 -1.36 -4.12
N GLN A 13 -4.76 -1.20 -4.06
CA GLN A 13 -3.79 -2.28 -4.34
C GLN A 13 -4.06 -3.54 -3.51
N SER A 14 -4.48 -3.38 -2.24
CA SER A 14 -4.79 -4.49 -1.33
C SER A 14 -6.06 -5.18 -1.79
N ALA A 15 -7.10 -4.42 -2.12
CA ALA A 15 -8.34 -4.96 -2.64
C ALA A 15 -8.11 -5.81 -3.91
N LEU A 16 -7.35 -5.28 -4.87
CA LEU A 16 -7.06 -5.99 -6.13
C LEU A 16 -6.13 -7.19 -5.92
N SER A 17 -5.12 -7.07 -5.06
CA SER A 17 -4.21 -8.19 -4.73
C SER A 17 -4.95 -9.31 -4.00
N ILE A 18 -5.84 -8.97 -3.06
CA ILE A 18 -6.68 -9.93 -2.34
C ILE A 18 -7.60 -10.65 -3.31
N TYR A 19 -8.24 -9.94 -4.25
CA TYR A 19 -9.08 -10.56 -5.27
C TYR A 19 -8.29 -11.55 -6.13
N GLN A 20 -7.14 -11.14 -6.66
CA GLN A 20 -6.29 -12.00 -7.49
C GLN A 20 -5.80 -13.25 -6.73
N LYS A 21 -5.51 -13.11 -5.43
CA LYS A 21 -5.12 -14.25 -4.59
C LYS A 21 -6.31 -15.15 -4.26
N CYS A 22 -7.46 -14.61 -3.90
CA CYS A 22 -8.67 -15.37 -3.55
C CYS A 22 -9.93 -14.49 -3.67
N PRO A 23 -10.79 -14.72 -4.68
CA PRO A 23 -12.04 -13.98 -4.86
C PRO A 23 -12.98 -14.06 -3.65
N LEU A 24 -13.06 -15.22 -3.00
CA LEU A 24 -13.86 -15.38 -1.79
C LEU A 24 -13.33 -14.54 -0.62
N LYS A 25 -12.00 -14.41 -0.49
CA LYS A 25 -11.38 -13.54 0.53
C LYS A 25 -11.73 -12.08 0.28
N PHE A 26 -11.68 -11.65 -0.99
CA PHE A 26 -12.11 -10.31 -1.39
C PHE A 26 -13.58 -10.06 -1.01
N ARG A 27 -14.48 -11.00 -1.33
CA ARG A 27 -15.89 -10.89 -0.97
C ARG A 27 -16.08 -10.73 0.54
N TYR A 28 -15.48 -11.62 1.34
CA TYR A 28 -15.61 -11.54 2.79
C TYR A 28 -15.16 -10.19 3.35
N ARG A 29 -14.03 -9.66 2.88
CA ARG A 29 -13.49 -8.40 3.39
C ARG A 29 -14.27 -7.18 2.92
N TYR A 30 -14.50 -7.07 1.62
CA TYR A 30 -14.97 -5.83 0.99
C TYR A 30 -16.48 -5.79 0.73
N LEU A 31 -17.14 -6.94 0.62
CA LEU A 31 -18.58 -7.00 0.33
C LEU A 31 -19.39 -7.40 1.56
N ASP A 32 -18.86 -8.34 2.36
CA ASP A 32 -19.52 -8.82 3.58
C ASP A 32 -19.04 -8.07 4.85
N SER A 33 -18.04 -7.20 4.73
CA SER A 33 -17.42 -6.44 5.84
C SER A 33 -16.97 -7.33 7.01
N LEU A 34 -16.52 -8.54 6.72
CA LEU A 34 -16.03 -9.51 7.71
C LEU A 34 -14.56 -9.24 8.00
N TYR A 35 -14.28 -8.33 8.93
CA TYR A 35 -12.93 -8.07 9.40
C TYR A 35 -12.55 -9.01 10.54
N TRP A 36 -11.34 -9.56 10.46
CA TRP A 36 -10.81 -10.44 11.49
C TRP A 36 -9.77 -9.69 12.35
N PRO A 37 -9.82 -9.76 13.70
CA PRO A 37 -8.95 -8.97 14.58
C PRO A 37 -7.47 -9.27 14.35
N ARG A 38 -6.61 -8.25 14.10
CA ARG A 38 -5.17 -8.38 13.73
C ARG A 38 -4.31 -9.26 14.64
N ASP A 39 -4.73 -9.52 15.87
CA ASP A 39 -4.06 -10.40 16.83
C ASP A 39 -4.34 -11.90 16.61
N TRP A 40 -5.09 -12.24 15.56
CA TRP A 40 -5.48 -13.61 15.23
C TRP A 40 -4.36 -14.54 14.77
N ALA A 41 -3.30 -13.99 14.17
CA ALA A 41 -2.15 -14.73 13.69
C ALA A 41 -0.88 -13.95 13.97
N GLY A 42 0.02 -14.56 14.75
CA GLY A 42 1.35 -14.02 14.98
C GLY A 42 1.92 -14.48 16.31
N ASN A 43 3.17 -14.93 16.31
CA ASN A 43 3.92 -15.08 17.55
C ASN A 43 4.25 -13.68 18.14
N ALA A 44 4.81 -13.63 19.35
CA ALA A 44 5.16 -12.35 19.99
C ALA A 44 6.17 -11.52 19.16
N GLU A 45 7.13 -12.19 18.50
CA GLU A 45 8.17 -11.54 17.70
C GLU A 45 7.60 -10.85 16.45
N GLN A 46 6.65 -11.49 15.77
CA GLN A 46 5.99 -10.92 14.59
C GLN A 46 5.15 -9.69 14.94
N ARG A 47 4.48 -9.71 16.09
CA ARG A 47 3.74 -8.54 16.59
C ARG A 47 4.67 -7.37 16.86
N GLU A 48 5.78 -7.62 17.56
CA GLU A 48 6.79 -6.59 17.82
C GLU A 48 7.38 -6.02 16.52
N PHE A 49 7.59 -6.87 15.51
CA PHE A 49 8.06 -6.45 14.19
C PHE A 49 7.06 -5.52 13.48
N ILE A 50 5.78 -5.90 13.42
CA ILE A 50 4.71 -5.08 12.84
C ILE A 50 4.58 -3.74 13.58
N GLU A 51 4.54 -3.78 14.91
CA GLU A 51 4.45 -2.58 15.76
C GLU A 51 5.63 -1.65 15.51
N LYS A 52 6.86 -2.17 15.42
CA LYS A 52 8.04 -1.37 15.12
C LYS A 52 7.96 -0.73 13.72
N GLY A 53 7.50 -1.48 12.71
CA GLY A 53 7.23 -0.94 11.37
C GLY A 53 6.23 0.22 11.43
N GLN A 54 5.08 0.03 12.08
CA GLN A 54 4.06 1.08 12.23
C GLN A 54 4.60 2.33 12.95
N LEU A 55 5.39 2.14 14.00
CA LEU A 55 6.06 3.25 14.68
C LEU A 55 7.00 4.00 13.74
N PHE A 56 7.72 3.30 12.87
CA PHE A 56 8.58 3.93 11.86
C PHE A 56 7.79 4.79 10.87
N HIS A 57 6.68 4.29 10.29
CA HIS A 57 5.83 5.09 9.40
C HIS A 57 5.26 6.31 10.12
N GLN A 58 4.83 6.17 11.38
CA GLN A 58 4.35 7.31 12.18
C GLN A 58 5.43 8.37 12.41
N LEU A 59 6.68 7.97 12.64
CA LEU A 59 7.81 8.88 12.79
C LEU A 59 8.12 9.60 11.47
N ALA A 60 8.15 8.85 10.36
CA ALA A 60 8.35 9.41 9.01
C ALA A 60 7.26 10.45 8.69
N ARG A 61 5.99 10.13 8.93
CA ARG A 61 4.86 11.04 8.77
C ARG A 61 5.07 12.33 9.56
N ARG A 62 5.40 12.25 10.85
CA ARG A 62 5.62 13.42 11.71
C ARG A 62 6.78 14.28 11.21
N TYR A 63 7.88 13.64 10.84
CA TYR A 63 9.07 14.33 10.34
C TYR A 63 8.76 15.14 9.08
N TYR A 64 8.13 14.52 8.08
CA TYR A 64 7.82 15.21 6.83
C TYR A 64 6.68 16.22 6.94
N ALA A 65 5.75 16.03 7.89
CA ALA A 65 4.65 16.97 8.10
C ALA A 65 5.08 18.28 8.76
N ARG A 66 6.16 18.27 9.56
CA ARG A 66 6.54 19.42 10.40
C ARG A 66 7.99 19.87 10.23
N GLY A 67 8.83 19.09 9.55
CA GLY A 67 10.28 19.29 9.56
C GLY A 67 10.92 19.09 10.94
N GLU A 68 10.15 18.66 11.95
CA GLU A 68 10.60 18.52 13.33
C GLU A 68 11.47 17.27 13.49
N SER A 69 12.69 17.45 13.99
CA SER A 69 13.47 16.32 14.49
C SER A 69 12.99 15.96 15.88
N ILE A 70 12.35 14.81 16.03
CA ILE A 70 12.19 14.19 17.36
C ILE A 70 13.61 14.04 17.95
N THR A 71 13.81 14.54 19.18
CA THR A 71 15.11 14.41 19.85
C THR A 71 15.40 12.92 20.04
N GLY A 72 16.62 12.51 19.67
CA GLY A 72 17.02 11.09 19.68
C GLY A 72 16.95 10.41 21.05
N GLU A 73 16.68 11.16 22.12
CA GLU A 73 16.47 10.67 23.48
C GLU A 73 15.17 9.87 23.65
N LEU A 74 14.16 10.10 22.80
CA LEU A 74 12.88 9.37 22.84
C LEU A 74 12.87 8.11 21.95
N LEU A 75 13.88 7.92 21.10
CA LEU A 75 14.00 6.79 20.18
C LEU A 75 15.15 5.88 20.62
N THR A 76 14.88 4.59 20.77
CA THR A 76 15.88 3.61 21.22
C THR A 76 16.09 2.50 20.19
N GLY A 77 17.29 1.92 20.21
CA GLY A 77 17.66 0.78 19.38
C GLY A 77 17.49 1.01 17.88
N GLU A 78 17.04 -0.03 17.19
CA GLU A 78 16.91 -0.10 15.73
C GLU A 78 16.00 0.99 15.13
N LEU A 79 14.92 1.38 15.83
CA LEU A 79 13.99 2.41 15.35
C LEU A 79 14.66 3.78 15.22
N ARG A 80 15.58 4.11 16.15
CA ARG A 80 16.39 5.33 16.08
C ARG A 80 17.30 5.30 14.84
N ASP A 81 17.93 4.16 14.60
CA ASP A 81 18.86 4.00 13.48
C ASP A 81 18.12 4.11 12.14
N TRP A 82 16.94 3.52 12.01
CA TRP A 82 16.08 3.70 10.83
C TRP A 82 15.68 5.14 10.59
N PHE A 83 15.29 5.85 11.65
CA PHE A 83 14.92 7.25 11.54
C PHE A 83 16.12 8.13 11.12
N MET A 84 17.32 7.83 11.59
CA MET A 84 18.54 8.51 11.14
C MET A 84 18.83 8.24 9.66
N GLU A 85 18.68 6.99 9.21
CA GLU A 85 18.85 6.66 7.78
C GLU A 85 17.79 7.33 6.91
N LEU A 86 16.54 7.44 7.36
CA LEU A 86 15.48 8.16 6.63
C LEU A 86 15.86 9.63 6.41
N LYS A 87 16.34 10.30 7.47
CA LYS A 87 16.77 11.71 7.40
C LYS A 87 17.96 11.92 6.47
N LYS A 88 18.87 10.93 6.37
CA LYS A 88 20.00 10.98 5.43
C LYS A 88 19.53 10.74 4.00
N PHE A 89 18.66 9.75 3.80
CA PHE A 89 18.16 9.34 2.50
C PHE A 89 17.33 10.44 1.84
N ARG A 90 16.36 10.98 2.57
CA ARG A 90 15.50 12.07 2.12
C ARG A 90 15.37 13.13 3.22
N PRO A 91 16.29 14.09 3.27
CA PRO A 91 16.20 15.18 4.23
C PRO A 91 14.99 16.07 3.93
N PHE A 92 14.28 16.44 4.97
CA PHE A 92 13.29 17.50 4.92
C PHE A 92 13.96 18.83 4.55
N ASN A 93 13.26 19.62 3.76
CA ASN A 93 13.63 21.00 3.48
C ASN A 93 12.35 21.83 3.23
N GLU A 94 12.44 23.14 3.45
CA GLU A 94 11.32 24.07 3.22
C GLU A 94 11.14 24.42 1.74
N GLY A 95 12.11 24.04 0.91
CA GLY A 95 12.16 24.35 -0.51
C GLY A 95 11.22 23.47 -1.33
N ASP A 96 10.96 22.23 -0.94
CA ASP A 96 10.15 21.26 -1.69
C ASP A 96 8.78 21.02 -1.02
N TYR A 97 7.90 20.28 -1.69
CA TYR A 97 6.64 19.85 -1.09
C TYR A 97 6.69 18.40 -0.62
N PHE A 98 6.27 18.18 0.62
CA PHE A 98 6.20 16.87 1.26
C PHE A 98 4.75 16.62 1.72
N TYR A 99 4.12 15.58 1.18
CA TYR A 99 2.77 15.15 1.55
C TYR A 99 2.84 13.73 2.15
N PRO A 100 3.12 13.61 3.46
CA PRO A 100 3.15 12.30 4.12
C PRO A 100 1.74 11.73 4.27
N GLU A 101 1.61 10.41 4.15
CA GLU A 101 0.33 9.68 4.30
C GLU A 101 -0.79 10.24 3.41
N TYR A 102 -0.42 10.66 2.20
CA TYR A 102 -1.33 11.37 1.32
C TYR A 102 -2.24 10.38 0.59
N GLU A 103 -3.55 10.54 0.77
CA GLU A 103 -4.55 9.72 0.11
C GLU A 103 -5.06 10.41 -1.16
N LEU A 104 -5.05 9.67 -2.27
CA LEU A 104 -5.68 10.06 -3.51
C LEU A 104 -6.78 9.06 -3.87
N ARG A 105 -7.92 9.61 -4.26
CA ARG A 105 -9.05 8.86 -4.84
C ARG A 105 -9.29 9.36 -6.25
N THR A 106 -9.43 8.44 -7.18
CA THR A 106 -9.73 8.75 -8.58
C THR A 106 -11.03 8.07 -8.97
N ASN A 107 -11.86 8.79 -9.71
CA ASN A 107 -13.10 8.29 -10.25
C ASN A 107 -13.17 8.71 -11.73
N ARG A 108 -12.89 7.75 -12.62
CA ARG A 108 -12.82 7.94 -14.07
C ARG A 108 -13.60 6.82 -14.76
N GLY A 109 -14.85 7.12 -15.11
CA GLY A 109 -15.78 6.12 -15.64
C GLY A 109 -16.03 5.03 -14.60
N ASP A 110 -15.75 3.78 -14.96
CA ASP A 110 -15.96 2.63 -14.06
C ASP A 110 -14.77 2.36 -13.13
N LEU A 111 -13.67 3.10 -13.28
CA LEU A 111 -12.46 2.98 -12.46
C LEU A 111 -12.57 3.89 -11.24
N LYS A 112 -12.98 3.30 -10.12
CA LYS A 112 -12.90 3.91 -8.79
C LYS A 112 -11.70 3.32 -8.09
N LEU A 113 -10.60 4.07 -8.04
CA LEU A 113 -9.34 3.60 -7.46
C LEU A 113 -8.91 4.54 -6.35
N MET A 114 -8.26 4.00 -5.33
CA MET A 114 -7.60 4.79 -4.30
C MET A 114 -6.19 4.29 -4.02
N ALA A 115 -5.33 5.21 -3.61
CA ALA A 115 -4.00 4.91 -3.13
C ALA A 115 -3.66 5.86 -1.99
N ARG A 116 -2.95 5.34 -0.98
CA ARG A 116 -2.39 6.12 0.11
C ARG A 116 -0.88 5.95 0.08
N PHE A 117 -0.17 7.05 -0.07
CA PHE A 117 1.28 7.06 -0.21
C PHE A 117 1.93 7.36 1.13
N ASP A 118 2.97 6.62 1.50
CA ASP A 118 3.74 6.92 2.71
C ASP A 118 4.33 8.34 2.67
N LEU A 119 4.92 8.71 1.52
CA LEU A 119 5.30 10.08 1.22
C LEU A 119 5.14 10.35 -0.28
N LEU A 120 4.30 11.33 -0.61
CA LEU A 120 4.33 11.97 -1.92
C LEU A 120 5.22 13.21 -1.84
N TYR A 121 6.28 13.23 -2.64
CA TYR A 121 7.27 14.29 -2.68
C TYR A 121 7.26 14.98 -4.04
N LEU A 122 7.35 16.31 -4.04
CA LEU A 122 7.49 17.10 -5.25
C LEU A 122 8.67 18.05 -5.15
N ASP A 123 9.62 17.86 -6.07
CA ASP A 123 10.74 18.77 -6.26
C ASP A 123 10.29 20.02 -7.03
N ARG A 124 10.42 21.20 -6.41
CA ARG A 124 9.98 22.45 -7.04
C ARG A 124 10.85 22.89 -8.20
N ASN A 125 12.11 22.48 -8.24
CA ASN A 125 13.06 22.95 -9.24
C ASN A 125 13.08 22.03 -10.46
N SER A 126 13.06 20.72 -10.23
CA SER A 126 13.13 19.73 -11.32
C SER A 126 11.76 19.32 -11.86
N GLY A 127 10.68 19.53 -11.10
CA GLY A 127 9.35 19.04 -11.48
C GLY A 127 9.20 17.52 -11.37
N GLU A 128 10.08 16.87 -10.58
CA GLU A 128 9.99 15.44 -10.27
C GLU A 128 8.94 15.19 -9.19
N LEU A 129 7.96 14.36 -9.52
CA LEU A 129 6.93 13.90 -8.58
C LEU A 129 7.21 12.44 -8.21
N ILE A 130 7.56 12.23 -6.95
CA ILE A 130 8.10 10.95 -6.46
C ILE A 130 7.19 10.42 -5.37
N ILE A 131 6.75 9.18 -5.52
CA ILE A 131 6.22 8.40 -4.42
C ILE A 131 7.40 7.73 -3.75
N TYR A 132 7.55 7.94 -2.45
CA TYR A 132 8.40 7.11 -1.62
C TYR A 132 7.53 6.15 -0.83
N ASP A 133 7.91 4.86 -0.88
CA ASP A 133 7.25 3.79 -0.15
C ASP A 133 8.25 3.16 0.81
N TRP A 134 7.92 3.20 2.10
CA TRP A 134 8.77 2.79 3.19
C TRP A 134 8.55 1.30 3.48
N LYS A 135 9.62 0.53 3.43
CA LYS A 135 9.61 -0.91 3.72
C LYS A 135 10.45 -1.19 4.95
N THR A 136 10.12 -2.22 5.73
CA THR A 136 10.88 -2.56 6.95
C THR A 136 11.25 -4.05 7.07
N ASN A 137 11.17 -4.81 5.97
CA ASN A 137 11.50 -6.25 5.92
C ASN A 137 12.93 -6.50 6.39
N LYS A 138 13.18 -7.59 7.13
CA LYS A 138 14.54 -7.96 7.59
C LYS A 138 15.47 -8.39 6.45
N ARG A 139 14.93 -8.69 5.26
CA ARG A 139 15.70 -9.06 4.07
C ARG A 139 15.73 -7.90 3.06
N PRO A 140 16.81 -7.78 2.27
CA PRO A 140 16.85 -6.85 1.15
C PRO A 140 15.83 -7.26 0.09
N PHE A 141 15.57 -6.36 -0.85
CA PHE A 141 14.63 -6.64 -1.92
C PHE A 141 15.13 -7.81 -2.79
N PRO A 142 14.28 -8.79 -3.13
CA PRO A 142 14.70 -9.90 -3.97
C PRO A 142 15.20 -9.41 -5.34
N GLU A 143 16.36 -9.88 -5.79
CA GLU A 143 16.97 -9.43 -7.06
C GLU A 143 16.07 -9.66 -8.29
N LYS A 144 15.23 -10.69 -8.23
CA LYS A 144 14.34 -11.09 -9.33
C LYS A 144 12.90 -10.58 -9.15
N TRP A 145 12.64 -9.73 -8.17
CA TRP A 145 11.30 -9.19 -7.97
C TRP A 145 10.94 -8.24 -9.10
N ASP A 146 9.76 -8.46 -9.68
CA ASP A 146 9.25 -7.63 -10.76
C ASP A 146 8.46 -6.45 -10.18
N PHE A 147 9.19 -5.42 -9.77
CA PHE A 147 8.60 -4.19 -9.24
C PHE A 147 7.73 -3.46 -10.26
N GLU A 148 7.93 -3.68 -11.57
CA GLU A 148 7.12 -3.01 -12.57
C GLU A 148 5.71 -3.60 -12.66
N ASN A 149 5.59 -4.92 -12.52
CA ASN A 149 4.30 -5.59 -12.59
C ASN A 149 3.68 -5.86 -11.20
N ASP A 150 4.27 -5.33 -10.14
CA ASP A 150 3.70 -5.35 -8.79
C ASP A 150 2.40 -4.53 -8.71
N MET A 151 1.35 -5.09 -8.11
CA MET A 151 0.04 -4.44 -8.01
C MET A 151 0.11 -3.09 -7.27
N GLN A 152 0.96 -2.99 -6.25
CA GLN A 152 1.17 -1.75 -5.51
C GLN A 152 1.76 -0.69 -6.45
N THR A 153 2.81 -1.01 -7.21
CA THR A 153 3.40 -0.10 -8.19
C THR A 153 2.38 0.39 -9.21
N ILE A 154 1.64 -0.55 -9.81
CA ILE A 154 0.65 -0.27 -10.86
C ILE A 154 -0.42 0.69 -10.32
N VAL A 155 -1.04 0.37 -9.18
CA VAL A 155 -2.11 1.20 -8.61
C VAL A 155 -1.57 2.56 -8.20
N TYR A 156 -0.43 2.61 -7.52
CA TYR A 156 0.12 3.86 -6.97
C TYR A 156 0.46 4.85 -8.08
N LEU A 157 1.20 4.41 -9.10
CA LEU A 157 1.59 5.27 -10.20
C LEU A 157 0.41 5.66 -11.10
N TYR A 158 -0.52 4.73 -11.36
CA TYR A 158 -1.72 5.02 -12.13
C TYR A 158 -2.60 6.06 -11.43
N VAL A 159 -2.90 5.86 -10.15
CA VAL A 159 -3.72 6.80 -9.34
C VAL A 159 -3.06 8.17 -9.27
N LEU A 160 -1.74 8.23 -9.09
CA LEU A 160 -1.03 9.49 -9.04
C LEU A 160 -1.09 10.22 -10.38
N GLN A 161 -0.83 9.54 -11.50
CA GLN A 161 -0.91 10.14 -12.84
C GLN A 161 -2.34 10.62 -13.17
N GLU A 162 -3.39 9.83 -12.87
CA GLU A 162 -4.79 10.29 -13.01
C GLU A 162 -5.09 11.49 -12.08
N GLY A 163 -4.50 11.51 -10.88
CA GLY A 163 -4.62 12.58 -9.91
C GLY A 163 -4.02 13.90 -10.41
N VAL A 164 -2.83 13.86 -11.00
CA VAL A 164 -2.15 15.01 -11.63
C VAL A 164 -3.01 15.62 -12.74
N LEU A 165 -3.68 14.78 -13.54
CA LEU A 165 -4.59 15.26 -14.60
C LEU A 165 -5.89 15.88 -14.06
N GLY A 166 -6.26 15.60 -12.80
CA GLY A 166 -7.60 15.83 -12.27
C GLY A 166 -7.75 16.80 -11.10
N TYR A 167 -6.71 17.06 -10.31
CA TYR A 167 -6.83 17.77 -9.03
C TYR A 167 -5.93 19.00 -8.91
N PHE A 168 -6.48 20.03 -8.24
CA PHE A 168 -6.01 21.43 -8.26
C PHE A 168 -4.76 21.81 -7.41
N PRO A 169 -4.02 20.95 -6.68
CA PRO A 169 -2.69 21.34 -6.19
C PRO A 169 -1.57 21.07 -7.21
N PHE A 170 -1.79 20.24 -8.24
CA PHE A 170 -0.75 19.85 -9.21
C PHE A 170 -0.88 20.56 -10.57
N THR A 171 -2.04 21.16 -10.87
CA THR A 171 -2.35 21.74 -12.18
C THR A 171 -1.54 22.99 -12.54
N GLU A 172 -0.99 23.69 -11.56
CA GLU A 172 -0.15 24.88 -11.78
C GLU A 172 1.34 24.54 -11.94
N MET A 173 1.73 23.26 -11.81
CA MET A 173 3.12 22.84 -11.84
C MET A 173 3.40 21.93 -13.04
N GLU A 174 4.51 22.18 -13.71
CA GLU A 174 4.99 21.33 -14.81
C GLU A 174 5.61 20.06 -14.22
N ILE A 175 4.81 19.00 -14.10
CA ILE A 175 5.30 17.68 -13.72
C ILE A 175 6.03 17.05 -14.92
N ARG A 176 7.33 16.80 -14.76
CA ARG A 176 8.20 16.31 -15.84
C ARG A 176 8.43 14.82 -15.80
N GLU A 177 8.56 14.27 -14.60
CA GLU A 177 8.80 12.85 -14.37
C GLU A 177 8.03 12.37 -13.15
N LEU A 178 7.46 11.17 -13.28
CA LEU A 178 6.76 10.45 -12.22
C LEU A 178 7.49 9.14 -11.94
N ARG A 179 7.73 8.85 -10.66
CA ARG A 179 8.38 7.59 -10.26
C ARG A 179 7.99 7.15 -8.85
N LEU A 180 8.14 5.85 -8.63
CA LEU A 180 7.98 5.21 -7.32
C LEU A 180 9.35 4.71 -6.85
N ILE A 181 9.68 5.00 -5.59
CA ILE A 181 10.91 4.53 -4.95
C ILE A 181 10.54 3.72 -3.72
N TYR A 182 10.84 2.42 -3.79
CA TYR A 182 10.83 1.54 -2.63
C TYR A 182 12.13 1.70 -1.86
N TRP A 183 12.03 1.90 -0.55
CA TRP A 183 13.19 2.12 0.30
C TRP A 183 13.05 1.44 1.66
N ASN A 184 14.10 0.74 2.07
CA ASN A 184 14.17 0.05 3.35
C ASN A 184 15.33 0.62 4.20
N PRO A 185 15.08 1.16 5.41
CA PRO A 185 16.12 1.74 6.26
C PRO A 185 17.14 0.73 6.77
N ARG A 186 16.83 -0.58 6.77
CA ARG A 186 17.78 -1.65 7.11
C ARG A 186 18.82 -1.84 6.00
N PHE A 187 18.47 -1.49 4.76
CA PHE A 187 19.28 -1.63 3.56
C PHE A 187 19.29 -0.33 2.76
N PRO A 188 19.80 0.78 3.31
CA PRO A 188 19.61 2.12 2.74
C PRO A 188 20.21 2.31 1.34
N GLY A 189 21.17 1.46 0.95
CA GLY A 189 21.75 1.44 -0.40
C GLY A 189 20.94 0.66 -1.44
N ASP A 190 20.03 -0.21 -1.03
CA ASP A 190 19.22 -1.06 -1.93
C ASP A 190 17.85 -0.44 -2.18
N LYS A 191 17.83 0.70 -2.88
CA LYS A 191 16.58 1.34 -3.32
C LYS A 191 16.14 0.81 -4.67
N LYS A 192 14.83 0.60 -4.86
CA LYS A 192 14.26 0.21 -6.16
C LYS A 192 13.46 1.37 -6.71
N CYS A 193 13.79 1.77 -7.93
CA CYS A 193 13.16 2.90 -8.60
C CYS A 193 12.39 2.39 -9.81
N VAL A 194 11.14 2.83 -9.93
CA VAL A 194 10.28 2.53 -11.07
C VAL A 194 9.81 3.83 -11.70
N LEU A 195 10.25 4.08 -12.93
CA LEU A 195 9.83 5.24 -13.71
C LEU A 195 8.46 5.00 -14.33
N TYR A 196 7.68 6.07 -14.50
CA TYR A 196 6.34 6.01 -15.08
C TYR A 196 6.25 6.77 -16.39
N SER A 197 5.90 6.04 -17.45
CA SER A 197 5.76 6.58 -18.80
C SER A 197 4.29 6.63 -19.23
N GLN A 198 4.00 7.46 -20.23
CA GLN A 198 2.66 7.55 -20.82
C GLN A 198 2.20 6.22 -21.45
N GLU A 199 3.13 5.42 -21.98
CA GLU A 199 2.83 4.08 -22.49
C GLU A 199 2.35 3.17 -21.37
N ARG A 200 3.05 3.20 -20.22
CA ARG A 200 2.69 2.40 -19.07
C ARG A 200 1.37 2.84 -18.45
N PHE A 201 1.11 4.13 -18.38
CA PHE A 201 -0.17 4.67 -17.95
C PHE A 201 -1.35 4.11 -18.77
N SER A 202 -1.17 3.96 -20.09
CA SER A 202 -2.20 3.38 -20.95
C SER A 202 -2.37 1.87 -20.70
N LYS A 203 -1.26 1.13 -20.55
CA LYS A 203 -1.28 -0.31 -20.24
C LYS A 203 -1.93 -0.60 -18.88
N ASP A 204 -1.57 0.16 -17.86
CA ASP A 204 -2.07 0.00 -16.50
C ASP A 204 -3.57 0.31 -16.44
N ARG A 205 -4.04 1.33 -17.19
CA ARG A 205 -5.48 1.61 -17.33
C ARG A 205 -6.25 0.39 -17.84
N ASP A 206 -5.76 -0.23 -18.90
CA ASP A 206 -6.41 -1.39 -19.50
C ASP A 206 -6.36 -2.61 -18.57
N PHE A 207 -5.23 -2.83 -17.90
CA PHE A 207 -5.05 -3.91 -16.92
C PHE A 207 -5.98 -3.75 -15.71
N LEU A 208 -5.94 -2.60 -15.03
CA LEU A 208 -6.78 -2.30 -13.88
C LEU A 208 -8.26 -2.33 -14.26
N GLY A 209 -8.60 -1.76 -15.44
CA GLY A 209 -9.96 -1.79 -15.94
C GLY A 209 -10.44 -3.17 -16.37
N GLY A 210 -9.55 -4.08 -16.77
CA GLY A 210 -9.86 -5.48 -16.97
C GLY A 210 -10.30 -6.15 -15.67
N ILE A 211 -9.46 -6.06 -14.63
CA ILE A 211 -9.71 -6.68 -13.33
C ILE A 211 -10.98 -6.11 -12.67
N ILE A 212 -11.15 -4.79 -12.67
CA ILE A 212 -12.33 -4.16 -12.05
C ILE A 212 -13.62 -4.56 -12.76
N ARG A 213 -13.62 -4.64 -14.10
CA ARG A 213 -14.80 -5.11 -14.86
C ARG A 213 -15.10 -6.58 -14.59
N GLU A 214 -14.07 -7.41 -14.45
CA GLU A 214 -14.24 -8.81 -14.06
C GLU A 214 -14.92 -8.90 -12.69
N ILE A 215 -14.40 -8.21 -11.67
CA ILE A 215 -14.98 -8.19 -10.33
C ILE A 215 -16.45 -7.73 -10.36
N LYS A 216 -16.75 -6.66 -11.11
CA LYS A 216 -18.10 -6.10 -11.24
C LYS A 216 -19.08 -7.00 -12.01
N ALA A 217 -18.58 -7.93 -12.82
CA ALA A 217 -19.41 -8.86 -13.57
C ALA A 217 -19.77 -10.12 -12.77
N LEU A 218 -19.09 -10.38 -11.65
CA LEU A 218 -19.36 -11.55 -10.81
C LEU A 218 -20.63 -11.35 -9.98
N GLU A 219 -21.49 -12.36 -10.01
CA GLU A 219 -22.57 -12.53 -9.04
C GLU A 219 -22.01 -13.00 -7.69
N TYR A 220 -22.78 -12.81 -6.62
CA TYR A 220 -22.34 -13.07 -5.24
C TYR A 220 -21.77 -14.48 -5.02
N ASP A 221 -22.37 -15.50 -5.65
CA ASP A 221 -21.98 -16.91 -5.54
C ASP A 221 -20.82 -17.32 -6.47
N GLU A 222 -20.37 -16.40 -7.33
CA GLU A 222 -19.26 -16.62 -8.26
C GLU A 222 -17.89 -16.26 -7.65
N PHE A 223 -17.88 -15.51 -6.55
CA PHE A 223 -16.69 -15.27 -5.72
C PHE A 223 -16.28 -16.56 -4.99
N ARG A 224 -15.57 -17.44 -5.69
CA ARG A 224 -15.18 -18.75 -5.16
C ARG A 224 -13.82 -18.71 -4.48
N GLY A 225 -13.68 -19.56 -3.47
CA GLY A 225 -12.40 -19.77 -2.79
C GLY A 225 -11.44 -20.54 -3.69
N ILE A 226 -10.15 -20.38 -3.42
CA ILE A 226 -9.12 -21.21 -4.03
C ILE A 226 -8.97 -22.52 -3.27
N ASP A 227 -8.76 -23.63 -3.99
CA ASP A 227 -8.43 -24.91 -3.36
C ASP A 227 -6.91 -25.09 -3.30
N TYR A 228 -6.27 -24.26 -2.48
CA TYR A 228 -4.82 -24.28 -2.30
C TYR A 228 -4.49 -24.31 -0.81
N GLU A 229 -4.46 -25.54 -0.26
CA GLU A 229 -4.29 -25.80 1.17
C GLU A 229 -3.07 -25.09 1.78
N LYS A 230 -1.98 -24.94 1.00
CA LYS A 230 -0.76 -24.25 1.45
C LYS A 230 -0.97 -22.76 1.73
N THR A 231 -1.82 -22.06 0.99
CA THR A 231 -2.15 -20.65 1.26
C THR A 231 -3.30 -20.55 2.26
N CYS A 232 -4.30 -21.43 2.14
CA CYS A 232 -5.47 -21.42 3.01
C CYS A 232 -5.17 -21.77 4.47
N ARG A 233 -4.11 -22.55 4.75
CA ARG A 233 -3.73 -22.94 6.14
C ARG A 233 -3.44 -21.73 7.03
N TYR A 234 -3.02 -20.63 6.42
CA TYR A 234 -2.58 -19.41 7.07
C TYR A 234 -3.58 -18.25 6.94
N CYS A 235 -4.71 -18.45 6.26
CA CYS A 235 -5.69 -17.39 5.99
C CYS A 235 -6.60 -17.13 7.20
N GLU A 236 -6.93 -15.87 7.48
CA GLU A 236 -7.82 -15.44 8.56
C GLU A 236 -9.21 -16.06 8.46
N TYR A 237 -9.67 -16.32 7.23
CA TYR A 237 -10.98 -16.89 6.94
C TYR A 237 -10.99 -18.42 6.98
N ARG A 238 -9.89 -19.10 7.34
CA ARG A 238 -9.85 -20.58 7.47
C ARG A 238 -10.93 -21.15 8.39
N PRO A 239 -11.33 -20.50 9.51
CA PRO A 239 -12.45 -20.97 10.33
C PRO A 239 -13.77 -21.00 9.57
N VAL A 240 -14.02 -20.02 8.69
CA VAL A 240 -15.24 -19.92 7.89
C VAL A 240 -15.19 -20.90 6.71
N CYS A 241 -14.07 -20.98 6.00
CA CYS A 241 -13.94 -21.83 4.82
C CYS A 241 -13.83 -23.32 5.14
N TYR A 242 -13.15 -23.68 6.24
CA TYR A 242 -12.78 -25.07 6.53
C TYR A 242 -13.14 -25.54 7.96
N GLY A 243 -13.73 -24.68 8.80
CA GLY A 243 -14.00 -25.03 10.21
C GLY A 243 -12.74 -25.25 11.05
N LYS A 244 -11.57 -24.80 10.57
CA LYS A 244 -10.27 -25.01 11.23
C LYS A 244 -9.67 -23.66 11.62
N LYS A 245 -9.01 -23.61 12.79
CA LYS A 245 -8.20 -22.45 13.17
C LYS A 245 -7.06 -22.27 12.19
N PRO A 246 -6.70 -21.04 11.80
CA PRO A 246 -5.48 -20.80 11.03
C PRO A 246 -4.27 -21.33 11.79
N GLU A 247 -3.29 -21.85 11.06
CA GLU A 247 -2.02 -22.23 11.66
C GLU A 247 -1.21 -20.98 11.98
N LEU A 248 -0.48 -21.03 13.10
CA LEU A 248 0.48 -19.98 13.44
C LEU A 248 1.50 -19.89 12.31
N LEU A 249 1.53 -18.69 11.78
CA LEU A 249 2.18 -18.33 10.55
C LEU A 249 3.65 -18.09 10.94
N GLU A 250 4.60 -18.91 10.50
CA GLU A 250 5.99 -18.43 10.33
C GLU A 250 5.98 -17.63 9.02
N ILE A 251 5.43 -16.41 9.08
CA ILE A 251 5.28 -15.55 7.89
C ILE A 251 6.67 -15.19 7.41
N GLU A 252 6.99 -15.47 6.15
CA GLU A 252 8.08 -14.72 5.52
C GLU A 252 7.61 -13.26 5.42
N GLU A 253 8.34 -12.36 6.06
CA GLU A 253 7.94 -10.97 6.36
C GLU A 253 7.46 -10.12 5.17
N GLU A 254 7.71 -10.57 3.94
CA GLU A 254 7.20 -9.97 2.70
C GLU A 254 5.66 -10.04 2.59
N ASP A 255 5.03 -11.07 3.18
CA ASP A 255 3.57 -11.22 3.16
C ASP A 255 2.83 -10.33 4.17
N LEU A 256 3.54 -9.72 5.13
CA LEU A 256 2.96 -8.87 6.19
C LEU A 256 2.61 -7.45 5.72
N GLU A 257 3.27 -6.94 4.68
CA GLU A 257 3.02 -5.58 4.18
C GLU A 257 1.67 -5.44 3.48
N LEU A 258 1.12 -6.54 2.96
CA LEU A 258 -0.21 -6.57 2.34
C LEU A 258 -1.35 -6.49 3.36
N ASP A 259 -1.07 -6.74 4.65
CA ASP A 259 -2.04 -6.68 5.75
C ASP A 259 -1.87 -5.44 6.65
N LEU A 260 -0.95 -4.53 6.32
CA LEU A 260 -0.97 -3.15 6.85
C LEU A 260 -2.11 -2.39 6.20
N ASP A 261 -3.32 -2.79 6.59
CA ASP A 261 -4.56 -2.23 6.12
C ASP A 261 -4.72 -0.83 6.71
N TRP A 262 -4.32 0.17 5.93
CA TRP A 262 -4.67 1.56 6.19
C TRP A 262 -6.20 1.77 6.17
N GLU A 263 -6.97 0.82 5.61
CA GLU A 263 -8.44 0.84 5.58
C GLU A 263 -9.07 0.35 6.90
N ALA A 264 -8.28 -0.24 7.82
CA ALA A 264 -8.75 -0.64 9.14
C ALA A 264 -8.81 0.52 10.17
N ILE A 265 -8.40 1.73 9.78
CA ILE A 265 -8.42 2.93 10.62
C ILE A 265 -9.03 4.10 9.82
N ASP A 266 -10.36 4.11 9.71
CA ASP A 266 -11.22 5.26 10.04
C ASP A 266 -12.64 5.06 9.46
N GLU A 267 -13.53 4.47 10.25
CA GLU A 267 -14.93 4.88 10.32
C GLU A 267 -15.21 5.29 11.77
N ILE A 268 -14.69 6.46 12.17
CA ILE A 268 -15.39 7.27 13.16
C ILE A 268 -16.24 8.24 12.33
N GLU A 269 -17.48 7.84 12.03
CA GLU A 269 -18.50 8.79 11.62
C GLU A 269 -18.65 9.84 12.74
N PHE A 270 -18.46 11.12 12.40
CA PHE A 270 -18.91 12.24 13.24
C PHE A 270 -20.35 12.60 12.88
#